data_AF-A0A8U0S3A4-F1
#
_entry.id   AF-A0A8U0S3A4-F1
#
_cell.length_a   1.000
_cell.length_b   1.000
_cell.length_c   1.000
_cell.angle_alpha   90.00
_cell.angle_beta   90.00
_cell.angle_gamma   90.00
#
_symmetry.space_group_name_H-M   'P 1'
#
loop_
_entity.id
_entity.type
_entity.pdbx_description
1 polymer ?
#
loop_
_entity_poly.entity_id
_entity_poly.type
_entity_poly.pdbx_seq_one_letter_code
_entity_poly.pdbx_strand_id
1 'polypeptide(L)'
;MPWCAGPAVANKSMVSPPSFDCVLLWLLLLTGSLEGVYVAEVGQNADLPCTYTPNPSEDPVPVCWGRGACPVFECHSMVLSTDGRNLKYQTSNKYHLKRSIHKGDVSLTIENVTLADSGIYCCRIQFPGPMNDKKLNLELVIKPAKVTSARTPWTDFTAAFPRVLTTKGRGTETQTLEGLHDKEHTQIPTWATELQDAGATTRMGVYIGAGVSAGLALLLITGALILTWYSYSKEKLQNSR
;
A
#
# COMPACT_ATOMS: atom_id res chain seq x y z
N MET A 1 -1.67 -37.35 26.72
CA MET A 1 -3.05 -37.80 27.08
C MET A 1 -3.12 -37.89 28.59
N PRO A 2 -3.72 -36.91 29.27
CA PRO A 2 -4.91 -37.22 30.09
C PRO A 2 -5.93 -36.04 30.06
N TRP A 3 -7.22 -36.32 29.85
CA TRP A 3 -8.26 -36.36 30.89
C TRP A 3 -8.38 -35.07 31.71
N CYS A 4 -9.37 -34.23 31.37
CA CYS A 4 -9.89 -33.21 32.27
C CYS A 4 -11.05 -33.81 33.07
N ALA A 5 -10.81 -34.12 34.35
CA ALA A 5 -11.88 -34.33 35.32
C ALA A 5 -12.48 -32.97 35.71
N GLY A 6 -13.82 -32.90 35.76
CA GLY A 6 -14.51 -31.79 36.41
C GLY A 6 -14.39 -31.89 37.95
N PRO A 7 -14.69 -30.78 38.64
CA PRO A 7 -15.83 -30.86 39.54
C PRO A 7 -16.85 -29.74 39.33
N ALA A 8 -18.03 -30.04 39.86
CA ALA A 8 -19.27 -29.32 39.72
C ALA A 8 -19.31 -27.95 40.43
N VAL A 9 -19.95 -27.01 39.72
CA VAL A 9 -20.90 -25.97 40.17
C VAL A 9 -20.56 -25.17 41.43
N ALA A 10 -20.21 -23.89 41.22
CA ALA A 10 -20.90 -22.77 41.84
C ALA A 10 -20.73 -21.52 40.96
N ASN A 11 -21.86 -20.85 40.69
CA ASN A 11 -22.02 -19.66 39.87
C ASN A 11 -20.93 -18.59 40.03
N LYS A 12 -20.39 -18.14 38.89
CA LYS A 12 -20.04 -16.75 38.57
C LYS A 12 -19.69 -16.69 37.09
N SER A 13 -20.42 -15.90 36.31
CA SER A 13 -20.08 -15.58 34.93
C SER A 13 -18.80 -14.75 34.90
N MET A 14 -17.66 -15.41 35.06
CA MET A 14 -16.35 -14.80 34.92
C MET A 14 -15.95 -14.95 33.44
N VAL A 15 -16.23 -13.92 32.64
CA VAL A 15 -15.62 -13.82 31.30
C VAL A 15 -14.13 -13.63 31.53
N SER A 16 -13.35 -14.70 31.32
CA SER A 16 -11.90 -14.64 31.35
C SER A 16 -11.40 -13.71 30.25
N PRO A 17 -10.47 -12.78 30.52
CA PRO A 17 -9.86 -11.97 29.46
C PRO A 17 -9.20 -12.90 28.43
N PRO A 18 -9.28 -12.60 27.13
CA PRO A 18 -8.59 -13.41 26.13
C PRO A 18 -7.12 -13.48 26.51
N SER A 19 -6.56 -14.68 26.57
CA SER A 19 -5.15 -14.88 26.90
C SER A 19 -4.28 -14.04 25.95
N PHE A 20 -3.10 -13.59 26.41
CA PHE A 20 -2.17 -12.84 25.56
C PHE A 20 -1.86 -13.57 24.24
N ASP A 21 -1.88 -14.90 24.27
CA ASP A 21 -1.75 -15.76 23.08
C ASP A 21 -2.93 -15.58 22.11
N CYS A 22 -4.17 -15.47 22.60
CA CYS A 22 -5.33 -15.18 21.75
C CYS A 22 -5.27 -13.78 21.15
N VAL A 23 -4.79 -12.78 21.91
CA VAL A 23 -4.62 -11.41 21.42
C VAL A 23 -3.53 -11.34 20.35
N LEU A 24 -2.41 -12.04 20.55
CA LEU A 24 -1.34 -12.14 19.57
C LEU A 24 -1.79 -12.90 18.32
N LEU A 25 -2.55 -13.98 18.47
CA LEU A 25 -3.12 -14.71 17.33
C LEU A 25 -4.11 -13.84 16.53
N TRP A 26 -4.93 -13.03 17.21
CA TRP A 26 -5.81 -12.04 16.58
C TRP A 26 -5.02 -10.94 15.85
N LEU A 27 -3.93 -10.44 16.46
CA LEU A 27 -3.04 -9.46 15.84
C LEU A 27 -2.35 -10.02 14.58
N LEU A 28 -1.94 -11.29 14.60
CA LEU A 28 -1.34 -11.97 13.45
C LEU A 28 -2.36 -12.21 12.31
N LEU A 29 -3.64 -12.42 12.64
CA LEU A 29 -4.70 -12.51 11.63
C LEU A 29 -5.02 -11.16 10.95
N LEU A 30 -4.66 -10.04 11.58
CA LEU A 30 -4.82 -8.71 11.01
C LEU A 30 -3.70 -8.35 10.03
N THR A 31 -2.56 -9.04 10.08
CA THR A 31 -1.47 -8.83 9.12
C THR A 31 -1.74 -9.66 7.86
N GLY A 32 -2.16 -9.01 6.79
CA GLY A 32 -2.37 -9.67 5.50
C GLY A 32 -1.06 -10.32 5.02
N SER A 33 -1.11 -11.60 4.64
CA SER A 33 0.03 -12.33 4.10
C SER A 33 0.46 -11.75 2.75
N LEU A 34 1.77 -11.74 2.47
CA LEU A 34 2.32 -11.46 1.15
C LEU A 34 2.24 -12.74 0.32
N GLU A 35 1.57 -12.67 -0.83
CA GLU A 35 1.32 -13.83 -1.68
C GLU A 35 2.49 -14.10 -2.65
N GLY A 36 3.20 -13.05 -3.08
CA GLY A 36 4.30 -13.20 -4.01
C GLY A 36 5.05 -11.90 -4.31
N VAL A 37 6.24 -12.08 -4.88
CA VAL A 37 7.14 -11.00 -5.33
C VAL A 37 7.30 -11.10 -6.84
N TYR A 38 7.07 -9.99 -7.53
CA TYR A 38 7.14 -9.86 -8.98
C TYR A 38 8.21 -8.85 -9.33
N VAL A 39 9.06 -9.19 -10.30
CA VAL A 39 10.20 -8.37 -10.68
C VAL A 39 10.03 -7.89 -12.11
N ALA A 40 10.17 -6.59 -12.33
CA ALA A 40 10.22 -5.98 -13.65
C ALA A 40 11.44 -5.05 -13.76
N GLU A 41 11.88 -4.74 -14.96
CA GLU A 41 12.87 -3.68 -15.19
C GLU A 41 12.19 -2.37 -15.58
N VAL A 42 12.83 -1.23 -15.28
CA VAL A 42 12.35 0.09 -15.72
C VAL A 42 12.10 0.07 -17.24
N GLY A 43 10.93 0.56 -17.66
CA GLY A 43 10.51 0.58 -19.06
C GLY A 43 9.70 -0.62 -19.51
N GLN A 44 9.67 -1.72 -18.75
CA GLN A 44 8.88 -2.91 -19.07
C GLN A 44 7.44 -2.79 -18.57
N ASN A 45 6.57 -3.70 -19.01
CA ASN A 45 5.27 -3.89 -18.39
C ASN A 45 5.40 -4.88 -17.24
N ALA A 46 4.76 -4.60 -16.11
CA ALA A 46 4.66 -5.53 -14.99
C ALA A 46 3.26 -6.12 -14.91
N ASP A 47 3.16 -7.43 -14.72
CA ASP A 47 1.90 -8.14 -14.56
C ASP A 47 1.79 -8.73 -13.14
N LEU A 48 0.81 -8.26 -12.37
CA LEU A 48 0.50 -8.76 -11.04
C LEU A 48 -0.74 -9.66 -11.11
N PRO A 49 -0.60 -10.98 -10.86
CA PRO A 49 -1.69 -11.91 -11.03
C PRO A 49 -2.75 -11.76 -9.95
N CYS A 50 -4.01 -11.78 -10.36
CA CYS A 50 -5.12 -11.91 -9.43
C CYS A 50 -6.28 -12.56 -10.15
N THR A 51 -6.68 -13.75 -9.67
CA THR A 51 -7.71 -14.54 -10.33
C THR A 51 -8.71 -15.10 -9.33
N TYR A 52 -9.93 -15.33 -9.83
CA TYR A 52 -10.97 -16.09 -9.16
C TYR A 52 -11.75 -16.91 -10.18
N THR A 53 -12.54 -17.86 -9.70
CA THR A 53 -13.45 -18.65 -10.53
C THR A 53 -14.84 -18.02 -10.44
N PRO A 54 -15.35 -17.37 -11.49
CA PRO A 54 -16.70 -16.83 -11.49
C PRO A 54 -17.73 -17.97 -11.49
N ASN A 55 -18.86 -17.76 -10.80
CA ASN A 55 -20.01 -18.63 -10.95
C ASN A 55 -20.68 -18.35 -12.31
N PRO A 56 -20.88 -19.34 -13.20
CA PRO A 56 -21.50 -19.11 -14.51
C PRO A 56 -22.92 -18.55 -14.46
N SER A 57 -23.64 -18.74 -13.35
CA SER A 57 -25.01 -18.24 -13.17
C SER A 57 -25.09 -16.85 -12.53
N GLU A 58 -23.96 -16.25 -12.17
CA GLU A 58 -23.91 -14.96 -11.49
C GLU A 58 -23.07 -13.96 -12.27
N ASP A 59 -23.35 -12.68 -12.04
CA ASP A 59 -22.53 -11.61 -12.59
C ASP A 59 -21.14 -11.60 -11.95
N PRO A 60 -20.08 -11.20 -12.67
CA PRO A 60 -18.78 -11.04 -12.07
C PRO A 60 -18.83 -9.96 -10.99
N VAL A 61 -18.04 -10.14 -9.94
CA VAL A 61 -18.08 -9.30 -8.75
C VAL A 61 -17.13 -8.09 -8.89
N PRO A 62 -17.39 -6.97 -8.19
CA PRO A 62 -16.49 -5.82 -8.18
C PRO A 62 -15.08 -6.18 -7.71
N VAL A 63 -14.07 -5.60 -8.36
CA VAL A 63 -12.66 -5.78 -8.00
C VAL A 63 -11.99 -4.43 -7.84
N CYS A 64 -11.09 -4.30 -6.88
CA CYS A 64 -10.21 -3.14 -6.78
C CYS A 64 -8.75 -3.55 -6.61
N TRP A 65 -7.90 -2.74 -7.22
CA TRP A 65 -6.46 -2.71 -7.02
C TRP A 65 -6.08 -1.43 -6.32
N GLY A 66 -5.28 -1.53 -5.28
CA GLY A 66 -4.76 -0.38 -4.53
C GLY A 66 -3.28 -0.53 -4.17
N ARG A 67 -2.61 0.57 -3.86
CA ARG A 67 -1.25 0.57 -3.30
C ARG A 67 -1.30 0.23 -1.81
N GLY A 68 -0.27 -0.48 -1.35
CA GLY A 68 -0.15 -0.95 0.03
C GLY A 68 -0.87 -2.26 0.29
N ALA A 69 -0.84 -2.68 1.56
CA ALA A 69 -1.48 -3.91 2.01
C ALA A 69 -3.01 -3.80 2.00
N CYS A 70 -3.69 -4.94 1.88
CA CYS A 70 -5.13 -5.00 1.79
C CYS A 70 -5.80 -4.55 3.09
N PRO A 71 -6.61 -3.48 3.05
CA PRO A 71 -7.38 -3.03 4.20
C PRO A 71 -8.46 -4.04 4.60
N VAL A 72 -8.88 -4.00 5.87
CA VAL A 72 -9.91 -4.89 6.40
C VAL A 72 -11.28 -4.57 5.81
N PHE A 73 -11.66 -3.30 5.72
CA PHE A 73 -13.06 -2.93 5.46
C PHE A 73 -13.39 -2.56 4.02
N GLU A 74 -12.66 -1.63 3.41
CA GLU A 74 -13.00 -1.11 2.07
C GLU A 74 -11.75 -0.94 1.21
N CYS A 75 -11.92 -0.83 -0.10
CA CYS A 75 -10.80 -0.49 -0.99
C CYS A 75 -10.16 0.84 -0.59
N HIS A 76 -8.83 0.89 -0.59
CA HIS A 76 -8.06 2.08 -0.21
C HIS A 76 -6.88 2.28 -1.17
N SER A 77 -6.42 3.53 -1.31
CA SER A 77 -5.31 3.91 -2.20
C SER A 77 -5.43 3.32 -3.60
N MET A 78 -6.62 3.43 -4.20
CA MET A 78 -6.97 2.74 -5.44
C MET A 78 -6.12 3.22 -6.62
N VAL A 79 -5.67 2.27 -7.44
CA VAL A 79 -5.10 2.55 -8.77
C VAL A 79 -6.07 2.17 -9.88
N LEU A 80 -6.93 1.18 -9.64
CA LEU A 80 -7.92 0.68 -10.58
C LEU A 80 -9.09 0.01 -9.84
N SER A 81 -10.33 0.17 -10.29
CA SER A 81 -11.46 -0.61 -9.79
C SER A 81 -12.53 -0.86 -10.84
N THR A 82 -13.34 -1.89 -10.64
CA THR A 82 -14.46 -2.29 -11.48
C THR A 82 -15.76 -2.32 -10.69
N ASP A 83 -16.89 -2.26 -11.39
CA ASP A 83 -18.22 -2.54 -10.86
C ASP A 83 -18.65 -4.01 -11.06
N GLY A 84 -17.72 -4.86 -11.50
CA GLY A 84 -17.96 -6.25 -11.88
C GLY A 84 -18.13 -6.47 -13.39
N ARG A 85 -18.50 -5.44 -14.16
CA ARG A 85 -18.61 -5.54 -15.63
C ARG A 85 -17.65 -4.60 -16.34
N ASN A 86 -17.52 -3.39 -15.83
CA ASN A 86 -16.81 -2.30 -16.45
C ASN A 86 -15.77 -1.73 -15.50
N LEU A 87 -14.78 -1.07 -16.10
CA LEU A 87 -13.86 -0.21 -15.37
C LEU A 87 -14.65 0.95 -14.77
N LYS A 88 -14.56 1.11 -13.44
CA LYS A 88 -15.23 2.18 -12.68
C LYS A 88 -14.28 3.33 -12.37
N TYR A 89 -13.03 3.01 -12.06
CA TYR A 89 -12.01 3.99 -11.71
C TYR A 89 -10.64 3.51 -12.16
N GLN A 90 -9.79 4.47 -12.55
CA GLN A 90 -8.39 4.24 -12.92
C GLN A 90 -7.62 5.53 -12.65
N THR A 91 -6.53 5.44 -11.90
CA THR A 91 -5.77 6.65 -11.52
C THR A 91 -4.88 7.17 -12.65
N SER A 92 -4.51 6.30 -13.60
CA SER A 92 -3.65 6.62 -14.74
C SER A 92 -3.85 5.57 -15.83
N ASN A 93 -3.74 6.01 -17.09
CA ASN A 93 -3.91 5.15 -18.25
C ASN A 93 -2.94 3.98 -18.32
N LYS A 94 -1.85 3.94 -17.54
CA LYS A 94 -0.89 2.83 -17.51
C LYS A 94 -1.39 1.56 -16.81
N TYR A 95 -2.49 1.63 -16.06
CA TYR A 95 -3.01 0.52 -15.25
C TYR A 95 -4.12 -0.22 -15.98
N HIS A 96 -3.94 -1.47 -16.39
CA HIS A 96 -4.95 -2.22 -17.12
C HIS A 96 -5.30 -3.53 -16.44
N LEU A 97 -6.50 -4.05 -16.70
CA LEU A 97 -6.77 -5.45 -16.45
C LEU A 97 -6.25 -6.27 -17.63
N LYS A 98 -5.41 -7.27 -17.34
CA LYS A 98 -4.75 -8.10 -18.35
C LYS A 98 -5.73 -8.85 -19.25
N ARG A 99 -6.89 -9.22 -18.72
CA ARG A 99 -7.92 -9.99 -19.41
C ARG A 99 -9.33 -9.49 -19.05
N SER A 100 -10.31 -9.99 -19.79
CA SER A 100 -11.74 -9.77 -19.53
C SER A 100 -12.15 -10.25 -18.14
N ILE A 101 -12.84 -9.37 -17.42
CA ILE A 101 -13.42 -9.58 -16.09
C ILE A 101 -14.33 -10.82 -16.05
N HIS A 102 -15.03 -11.12 -17.14
CA HIS A 102 -15.96 -12.27 -17.23
C HIS A 102 -15.29 -13.64 -17.08
N LYS A 103 -13.96 -13.72 -17.29
CA LYS A 103 -13.20 -14.98 -17.12
C LYS A 103 -12.60 -15.13 -15.73
N GLY A 104 -12.81 -14.16 -14.84
CA GLY A 104 -12.25 -14.13 -13.49
C GLY A 104 -10.75 -13.86 -13.42
N ASP A 105 -10.12 -13.53 -14.54
CA ASP A 105 -8.73 -13.05 -14.58
C ASP A 105 -8.73 -11.53 -14.50
N VAL A 106 -8.47 -11.04 -13.29
CA VAL A 106 -8.47 -9.62 -12.91
C VAL A 106 -7.06 -9.16 -12.56
N SER A 107 -6.06 -9.80 -13.16
CA SER A 107 -4.64 -9.46 -13.03
C SER A 107 -4.38 -8.04 -13.51
N LEU A 108 -3.56 -7.29 -12.78
CA LEU A 108 -3.19 -5.91 -13.10
C LEU A 108 -1.95 -5.90 -13.97
N THR A 109 -2.02 -5.21 -15.11
CA THR A 109 -0.87 -4.83 -15.92
C THR A 109 -0.54 -3.37 -15.65
N ILE A 110 0.73 -3.08 -15.37
CA ILE A 110 1.26 -1.73 -15.21
C ILE A 110 2.23 -1.49 -16.36
N GLU A 111 1.85 -0.61 -17.28
CA GLU A 111 2.67 -0.32 -18.46
C GLU A 111 3.84 0.60 -18.14
N ASN A 112 4.97 0.38 -18.83
CA ASN A 112 6.15 1.24 -18.80
C ASN A 112 6.53 1.65 -17.35
N VAL A 113 6.89 0.64 -16.55
CA VAL A 113 7.11 0.84 -15.12
C VAL A 113 8.34 1.69 -14.82
N THR A 114 8.25 2.46 -13.74
CA THR A 114 9.29 3.33 -13.20
C THR A 114 9.61 2.89 -11.78
N LEU A 115 10.75 3.30 -11.22
CA LEU A 115 11.11 2.93 -9.84
C LEU A 115 10.02 3.27 -8.80
N ALA A 116 9.26 4.35 -9.04
CA ALA A 116 8.14 4.78 -8.19
C ALA A 116 6.91 3.84 -8.23
N ASP A 117 6.85 2.93 -9.20
CA ASP A 117 5.83 1.89 -9.24
C ASP A 117 6.16 0.69 -8.34
N SER A 118 7.34 0.66 -7.71
CA SER A 118 7.68 -0.40 -6.77
C SER A 118 6.83 -0.31 -5.51
N GLY A 119 6.62 -1.46 -4.87
CA GLY A 119 5.94 -1.58 -3.59
C GLY A 119 4.85 -2.63 -3.58
N ILE A 120 4.11 -2.69 -2.48
CA ILE A 120 3.02 -3.63 -2.30
C ILE A 120 1.77 -3.11 -3.03
N TYR A 121 1.06 -4.02 -3.67
CA TYR A 121 -0.25 -3.81 -4.24
C TYR A 121 -1.24 -4.79 -3.63
N CYS A 122 -2.43 -4.31 -3.33
CA CYS A 122 -3.55 -5.13 -2.90
C CYS A 122 -4.50 -5.38 -4.07
N CYS A 123 -4.80 -6.65 -4.36
CA CYS A 123 -5.98 -7.04 -5.11
C CYS A 123 -7.10 -7.45 -4.14
N ARG A 124 -8.30 -6.90 -4.32
CA ARG A 124 -9.48 -7.27 -3.53
C ARG A 124 -10.67 -7.57 -4.43
N ILE A 125 -11.18 -8.79 -4.32
CA ILE A 125 -12.34 -9.31 -5.05
C ILE A 125 -13.52 -9.34 -4.09
N GLN A 126 -14.56 -8.56 -4.37
CA GLN A 126 -15.62 -8.24 -3.41
C GLN A 126 -16.82 -9.18 -3.57
N PHE A 127 -16.74 -10.35 -2.95
CA PHE A 127 -17.86 -11.30 -2.95
C PHE A 127 -19.00 -10.81 -2.06
N PRO A 128 -20.27 -11.08 -2.42
CA PRO A 128 -21.40 -10.72 -1.58
C PRO A 128 -21.28 -11.25 -0.14
N GLY A 129 -21.64 -10.42 0.83
CA GLY A 129 -21.65 -10.75 2.26
C GLY A 129 -20.50 -10.12 3.05
N PRO A 130 -20.62 -10.09 4.39
CA PRO A 130 -19.66 -9.40 5.25
C PRO A 130 -18.31 -10.13 5.26
N MET A 131 -17.22 -9.42 4.97
CA MET A 131 -15.85 -9.93 5.04
C MET A 131 -15.56 -11.16 4.14
N ASN A 132 -16.36 -11.37 3.09
CA ASN A 132 -16.18 -12.50 2.16
C ASN A 132 -15.13 -12.25 1.06
N ASP A 133 -14.47 -11.10 1.12
CA ASP A 133 -13.60 -10.65 0.05
C ASP A 133 -12.32 -11.48 -0.02
N LYS A 134 -11.96 -11.90 -1.23
CA LYS A 134 -10.64 -12.47 -1.47
C LYS A 134 -9.63 -11.32 -1.60
N LYS A 135 -8.60 -11.34 -0.77
CA LYS A 135 -7.57 -10.30 -0.69
C LYS A 135 -6.20 -10.90 -0.94
N LEU A 136 -5.40 -10.28 -1.81
CA LEU A 136 -4.04 -10.69 -2.11
C LEU A 136 -3.12 -9.48 -2.03
N ASN A 137 -2.02 -9.60 -1.29
CA ASN A 137 -0.93 -8.63 -1.31
C ASN A 137 0.18 -9.15 -2.22
N LEU A 138 0.63 -8.35 -3.17
CA LEU A 138 1.70 -8.69 -4.10
C LEU A 138 2.74 -7.58 -4.08
N GLU A 139 4.02 -7.94 -3.99
CA GLU A 139 5.12 -6.99 -4.01
C GLU A 139 5.66 -6.87 -5.44
N LEU A 140 5.71 -5.64 -5.95
CA LEU A 140 6.37 -5.31 -7.22
C LEU A 140 7.74 -4.70 -6.93
N VAL A 141 8.79 -5.37 -7.40
CA VAL A 141 10.18 -4.90 -7.32
C VAL A 141 10.63 -4.47 -8.71
N ILE A 142 11.07 -3.22 -8.85
CA ILE A 142 11.53 -2.68 -10.12
C ILE A 142 13.03 -2.49 -10.09
N LYS A 143 13.73 -3.14 -11.02
CA LYS A 143 15.18 -3.03 -11.20
C LYS A 143 15.51 -1.96 -12.23
N PRO A 144 16.61 -1.20 -12.07
CA PRO A 144 17.09 -0.31 -13.11
C PRO A 144 17.33 -1.06 -14.42
N ALA A 145 16.97 -0.45 -15.56
CA ALA A 145 17.24 -1.03 -16.86
C ALA A 145 18.76 -1.14 -17.10
N LYS A 146 19.21 -2.29 -17.59
CA LYS A 146 20.63 -2.45 -17.96
C LYS A 146 20.89 -1.69 -19.27
N VAL A 147 21.48 -0.50 -19.16
CA VAL A 147 21.85 0.28 -20.35
C VAL A 147 23.02 -0.42 -21.04
N THR A 148 22.75 -1.15 -22.11
CA THR A 148 23.78 -1.53 -23.08
C THR A 148 24.15 -0.24 -23.80
N SER A 149 25.26 0.39 -23.40
CA SER A 149 25.83 1.50 -24.14
C SER A 149 26.07 1.04 -25.57
N ALA A 150 25.29 1.58 -26.52
CA ALA A 150 25.55 1.39 -27.92
C ALA A 150 26.93 1.98 -28.20
N ARG A 151 27.90 1.12 -28.53
CA ARG A 151 29.23 1.55 -28.95
C ARG A 151 29.02 2.45 -30.17
N THR A 152 29.23 3.76 -29.99
CA THR A 152 29.32 4.69 -31.11
C THR A 152 30.39 4.13 -32.06
N PRO A 153 30.06 3.90 -33.34
CA PRO A 153 31.09 3.67 -34.34
C PRO A 153 32.00 4.89 -34.30
N TRP A 154 33.24 4.71 -33.85
CA TRP A 154 34.28 5.69 -34.11
C TRP A 154 34.47 5.71 -35.62
N THR A 155 33.79 6.62 -36.29
CA THR A 155 34.20 7.03 -37.63
C THR A 155 35.54 7.70 -37.43
N ASP A 156 36.59 7.03 -37.92
CA ASP A 156 37.95 7.51 -37.90
C ASP A 156 37.96 8.83 -38.70
N PHE A 157 37.89 9.96 -37.99
CA PHE A 157 38.09 11.26 -38.61
C PHE A 157 39.58 11.36 -38.93
N THR A 158 39.94 10.81 -40.09
CA THR A 158 41.19 11.13 -40.75
C THR A 158 41.21 12.64 -40.93
N ALA A 159 41.98 13.33 -40.10
CA ALA A 159 42.22 14.75 -40.15
C ALA A 159 42.93 15.09 -41.47
N ALA A 160 42.16 15.32 -42.53
CA ALA A 160 42.63 16.06 -43.68
C ALA A 160 42.74 17.53 -43.24
N PHE A 161 43.92 17.90 -42.73
CA PHE A 161 44.30 19.29 -42.52
C PHE A 161 44.03 20.10 -43.80
N PRO A 162 43.18 21.14 -43.77
CA PRO A 162 43.12 22.10 -44.86
C PRO A 162 44.45 22.86 -44.90
N ARG A 163 45.12 22.81 -46.05
CA ARG A 163 46.31 23.63 -46.31
C ARG A 163 45.96 25.10 -46.11
N VAL A 164 46.69 25.73 -45.21
CA VAL A 164 46.71 27.18 -44.97
C VAL A 164 47.06 27.89 -46.28
N LEU A 165 46.12 28.66 -46.84
CA LEU A 165 46.44 29.73 -47.79
C LEU A 165 46.55 31.03 -47.00
N THR A 166 47.76 31.58 -46.93
CA THR A 166 48.04 32.91 -46.39
C THR A 166 47.47 33.97 -47.31
N THR A 167 46.48 34.72 -46.85
CA THR A 167 46.17 36.06 -47.37
C THR A 167 46.22 37.06 -46.23
N LYS A 168 47.20 37.97 -46.36
CA LYS A 168 47.50 39.10 -45.49
C LYS A 168 46.34 40.09 -45.58
N GLY A 169 45.62 40.30 -44.47
CA GLY A 169 44.57 41.31 -44.34
C GLY A 169 44.57 41.87 -42.93
N ARG A 170 44.91 43.15 -42.81
CA ARG A 170 45.13 43.94 -41.60
C ARG A 170 43.78 44.35 -40.98
N GLY A 171 43.65 44.22 -39.66
CA GLY A 171 42.54 44.81 -38.90
C GLY A 171 42.58 44.44 -37.41
N THR A 172 43.09 45.36 -36.60
CA THR A 172 42.94 45.52 -35.13
C THR A 172 41.44 45.45 -34.75
N GLU A 173 40.98 44.84 -33.65
CA GLU A 173 41.14 45.30 -32.27
C GLU A 173 40.59 44.26 -31.25
N THR A 174 41.09 44.40 -30.04
CA THR A 174 40.94 43.64 -28.78
C THR A 174 39.52 43.70 -28.18
N GLN A 175 39.06 42.62 -27.51
CA GLN A 175 38.64 42.64 -26.09
C GLN A 175 38.15 41.27 -25.58
N THR A 176 38.82 40.84 -24.52
CA THR A 176 38.49 39.77 -23.57
C THR A 176 37.18 40.07 -22.84
N LEU A 177 36.32 39.07 -22.62
CA LEU A 177 35.42 39.06 -21.47
C LEU A 177 35.23 37.62 -20.98
N GLU A 178 35.76 37.39 -19.78
CA GLU A 178 35.61 36.20 -18.96
C GLU A 178 34.15 35.99 -18.51
N GLY A 179 33.82 34.74 -18.22
CA GLY A 179 33.01 34.36 -17.06
C GLY A 179 31.49 34.43 -17.21
N LEU A 180 30.86 33.27 -17.44
CA LEU A 180 29.45 33.04 -17.09
C LEU A 180 29.38 31.99 -15.97
N HIS A 181 29.30 32.50 -14.73
CA HIS A 181 28.30 32.22 -13.69
C HIS A 181 27.29 31.07 -13.96
N ASP A 182 26.82 30.28 -12.97
CA ASP A 182 26.96 30.30 -11.52
C ASP A 182 26.35 29.01 -10.94
N LYS A 183 26.85 28.64 -9.76
CA LYS A 183 26.18 28.04 -8.59
C LYS A 183 25.27 26.81 -8.73
N GLU A 184 25.85 25.72 -8.24
CA GLU A 184 25.28 24.86 -7.20
C GLU A 184 24.32 25.62 -6.26
N HIS A 185 23.05 25.21 -6.22
CA HIS A 185 22.14 25.55 -5.12
C HIS A 185 21.30 24.32 -4.75
N THR A 186 21.69 23.72 -3.64
CA THR A 186 20.91 22.80 -2.81
C THR A 186 19.52 23.38 -2.54
N GLN A 187 18.48 22.70 -3.02
CA GLN A 187 17.09 22.92 -2.61
C GLN A 187 16.47 21.58 -2.19
N ILE A 188 16.77 21.19 -0.95
CA ILE A 188 15.90 20.36 -0.12
C ILE A 188 15.47 21.30 1.02
N PRO A 189 14.35 22.03 0.87
CA PRO A 189 13.29 21.91 1.85
C PRO A 189 11.93 22.24 1.23
N THR A 190 11.28 21.26 0.62
CA THR A 190 9.85 21.39 0.23
C THR A 190 9.17 20.04 0.30
N TRP A 191 9.91 18.98 -0.05
CA TRP A 191 9.47 17.59 0.07
C TRP A 191 9.41 17.08 1.52
N ALA A 192 10.27 17.61 2.39
CA ALA A 192 10.27 17.25 3.80
C ALA A 192 9.00 17.74 4.52
N THR A 193 8.47 18.90 4.13
CA THR A 193 7.30 19.53 4.74
C THR A 193 6.00 18.80 4.37
N GLU A 194 5.88 18.33 3.12
CA GLU A 194 4.70 17.59 2.63
C GLU A 194 4.65 16.12 3.13
N LEU A 195 5.80 15.46 3.25
CA LEU A 195 5.88 14.11 3.85
C LEU A 195 5.64 14.14 5.37
N GLN A 196 5.99 15.25 6.02
CA GLN A 196 5.66 15.46 7.43
C GLN A 196 4.18 15.79 7.63
N ASP A 197 3.53 16.49 6.70
CA ASP A 197 2.10 16.84 6.78
C ASP A 197 1.17 15.63 6.53
N ALA A 198 1.52 14.77 5.55
CA ALA A 198 0.84 13.50 5.33
C ALA A 198 1.05 12.52 6.51
N GLY A 199 2.26 12.50 7.09
CA GLY A 199 2.57 11.72 8.28
C GLY A 199 1.86 12.23 9.54
N ALA A 200 1.75 13.55 9.72
CA ALA A 200 1.06 14.19 10.85
C ALA A 200 -0.45 13.99 10.79
N THR A 201 -1.06 14.11 9.61
CA THR A 201 -2.50 13.91 9.38
C THR A 201 -2.89 12.44 9.60
N THR A 202 -2.07 11.50 9.10
CA THR A 202 -2.24 10.06 9.33
C THR A 202 -2.09 9.70 10.82
N ARG A 203 -1.10 10.29 11.49
CA ARG A 203 -0.82 10.06 12.91
C ARG A 203 -1.90 10.68 13.81
N MET A 204 -2.44 11.86 13.48
CA MET A 204 -3.58 12.48 14.18
C MET A 204 -4.86 11.65 14.04
N GLY A 205 -5.18 11.15 12.84
CA GLY A 205 -6.36 10.30 12.62
C GLY A 205 -6.31 9.00 13.43
N VAL A 206 -5.12 8.40 13.57
CA VAL A 206 -4.88 7.23 14.41
C VAL A 206 -5.02 7.55 15.90
N TYR A 207 -4.54 8.70 16.38
CA TYR A 207 -4.71 9.11 17.78
C TYR A 207 -6.16 9.42 18.15
N ILE A 208 -6.95 10.00 17.23
CA ILE A 208 -8.37 10.26 17.46
C ILE A 208 -9.17 8.94 17.50
N GLY A 209 -8.88 7.99 16.60
CA GLY A 209 -9.50 6.66 16.60
C GLY A 209 -9.15 5.81 17.83
N ALA A 210 -7.89 5.87 18.29
CA ALA A 210 -7.44 5.18 19.51
C ALA A 210 -8.00 5.82 20.79
N GLY A 211 -8.14 7.15 20.83
CA GLY A 211 -8.69 7.87 21.97
C GLY A 211 -10.19 7.62 22.18
N VAL A 212 -10.98 7.61 21.10
CA VAL A 212 -12.42 7.34 21.17
C VAL A 212 -12.70 5.89 21.58
N SER A 213 -11.92 4.93 21.09
CA SER A 213 -12.06 3.52 21.48
C SER A 213 -11.62 3.26 22.93
N ALA A 214 -10.54 3.88 23.40
CA ALA A 214 -10.12 3.80 24.80
C ALA A 214 -11.13 4.45 25.75
N GLY A 215 -11.71 5.60 25.37
CA GLY A 215 -12.76 6.27 26.14
C GLY A 215 -14.03 5.44 26.25
N LEU A 216 -14.49 4.84 25.14
CA LEU A 216 -15.65 3.95 25.14
C LEU A 216 -15.41 2.71 26.00
N ALA A 217 -14.22 2.09 25.91
CA ALA A 217 -13.86 0.97 26.76
C ALA A 217 -13.87 1.34 28.25
N LEU A 218 -13.35 2.52 28.62
CA LEU A 218 -13.35 2.99 30.01
C LEU A 218 -14.77 3.21 30.55
N LEU A 219 -15.67 3.76 29.72
CA LEU A 219 -17.09 3.95 30.09
C LEU A 219 -17.81 2.62 30.30
N LEU A 220 -17.54 1.62 29.45
CA LEU A 220 -18.11 0.28 29.63
C LEU A 220 -17.58 -0.41 30.89
N ILE A 221 -16.28 -0.29 31.17
CA ILE A 221 -15.66 -0.86 32.39
C ILE A 221 -16.22 -0.19 33.64
N THR A 222 -16.29 1.15 33.68
CA THR A 222 -16.84 1.86 34.84
C THR A 222 -18.33 1.55 35.04
N GLY A 223 -19.11 1.49 33.96
CA GLY A 223 -20.52 1.05 34.01
C GLY A 223 -20.68 -0.37 34.57
N ALA A 224 -19.86 -1.32 34.10
CA ALA A 224 -19.89 -2.70 34.59
C ALA A 224 -19.49 -2.79 36.07
N LEU A 225 -18.49 -2.03 36.51
CA LEU A 225 -18.07 -1.98 37.93
C LEU A 225 -19.16 -1.40 38.82
N ILE A 226 -19.84 -0.33 38.38
CA ILE A 226 -20.97 0.27 39.11
C ILE A 226 -22.13 -0.71 39.21
N LEU A 227 -22.51 -1.38 38.11
CA LEU A 227 -23.58 -2.39 38.12
C LEU A 227 -23.23 -3.57 39.02
N THR A 228 -21.98 -4.04 38.98
CA THR A 228 -21.50 -5.14 39.82
C THR A 228 -21.53 -4.74 41.30
N TRP A 229 -21.08 -3.52 41.63
CA TRP A 229 -21.12 -2.99 42.99
C TRP A 229 -22.56 -2.80 43.47
N TYR A 230 -23.46 -2.31 42.60
CA TYR A 230 -24.88 -2.16 42.92
C TYR A 230 -25.55 -3.51 43.21
N SER A 231 -25.31 -4.52 42.37
CA SER A 231 -25.82 -5.88 42.58
C SER A 231 -25.28 -6.48 43.88
N TYR A 232 -23.97 -6.36 44.14
CA TYR A 232 -23.34 -6.84 45.37
C TYR A 232 -23.88 -6.15 46.62
N SER A 233 -24.06 -4.82 46.57
CA SER A 233 -24.61 -4.03 47.68
C SER A 233 -26.07 -4.42 47.97
N LYS A 234 -26.87 -4.65 46.91
CA LYS A 234 -28.24 -5.12 47.03
C LYS A 234 -28.33 -6.53 47.65
N GLU A 235 -27.51 -7.47 47.21
CA GLU A 235 -27.44 -8.82 47.80
C GLU A 235 -27.03 -8.77 49.28
N LYS A 236 -26.04 -7.93 49.63
CA LYS A 236 -25.61 -7.73 51.03
C LYS A 236 -26.73 -7.16 51.90
N LEU A 237 -27.55 -6.25 51.37
CA LEU A 237 -28.70 -5.70 52.09
C LEU A 237 -29.84 -6.71 52.27
N GLN A 238 -30.01 -7.64 51.33
CA GLN A 238 -31.02 -8.71 51.42
C GLN A 238 -30.61 -9.83 52.39
N ASN A 239 -29.31 -10.14 52.50
CA ASN A 239 -28.79 -11.16 53.42
C ASN A 239 -28.57 -10.67 54.86
N SER A 240 -28.77 -9.37 55.12
CA SER A 240 -28.61 -8.76 56.45
C SER A 240 -29.94 -8.52 57.19
N ARG A 241 -31.06 -8.98 56.63
CA ARG A 241 -32.40 -8.94 57.24
C ARG A 241 -32.84 -10.37 57.54
#